data_AF-A0A1F4D9I6-F1
#
_entry.id   AF-A0A1F4D9I6-F1
#
_cell.length_a   1.000
_cell.length_b   1.000
_cell.length_c   1.000
_cell.angle_alpha   90.00
_cell.angle_beta   90.00
_cell.angle_gamma   90.00
#
_symmetry.space_group_name_H-M   'P 1'
#
loop_
_entity.id
_entity.type
_entity.pdbx_description
1 polymer ?
#
loop_
_entity_poly.entity_id
_entity_poly.type
_entity_poly.pdbx_seq_one_letter_code
_entity_poly.pdbx_strand_id
1 'polypeptide(L)'
;MGPGAVAGNHGPMAGATAMLTRQDAGSSADMNLVHELLVNHDKIRRTVTNLPNGIRTVTESDDPQVAQAIKAHVASMSQRLSDGREFNIFSTTLPVLFENKDKIKSAVEMTEKGSVVTRTSTDAKVVTALQGHAAEVTELAQEGMAAMRRGMMASNAMGPRGPRAGMGPKTSPAPQAPAATEHVH
;
A
#
# COMPACT_ATOMS: atom_id res chain seq x y z
N MET A 1 3.63 -39.85 -42.50
CA MET A 1 2.85 -39.55 -41.30
C MET A 1 3.74 -38.90 -40.26
N GLY A 2 3.32 -37.75 -39.72
CA GLY A 2 3.93 -37.15 -38.55
C GLY A 2 3.26 -35.82 -38.20
N PRO A 3 2.20 -35.80 -37.38
CA PRO A 3 1.73 -34.59 -36.72
C PRO A 3 2.36 -34.53 -35.31
N GLY A 4 2.59 -33.42 -34.65
CA GLY A 4 2.29 -32.02 -34.90
C GLY A 4 2.69 -31.29 -33.62
N ALA A 5 3.43 -30.20 -33.74
CA ALA A 5 3.76 -29.35 -32.59
C ALA A 5 2.49 -28.60 -32.16
N VAL A 6 1.98 -28.90 -30.97
CA VAL A 6 0.90 -28.12 -30.34
C VAL A 6 1.50 -26.95 -29.57
N ALA A 7 1.31 -25.76 -30.13
CA ALA A 7 1.46 -24.49 -29.45
C ALA A 7 0.46 -24.41 -28.28
N GLY A 8 0.97 -24.38 -27.05
CA GLY A 8 0.21 -24.09 -25.85
C GLY A 8 0.26 -22.61 -25.53
N ASN A 9 -0.68 -21.86 -26.10
CA ASN A 9 -0.99 -20.47 -25.77
C ASN A 9 -1.45 -20.36 -24.31
N HIS A 10 -0.66 -19.72 -23.44
CA HIS A 10 -1.10 -19.25 -22.12
C HIS A 10 -0.73 -17.76 -21.98
N GLY A 11 -1.75 -16.96 -21.70
CA GLY A 11 -1.79 -15.53 -22.01
C GLY A 11 -0.99 -14.60 -21.08
N PRO A 12 -0.93 -13.30 -21.43
CA PRO A 12 -0.04 -12.31 -20.82
C PRO A 12 -0.61 -11.69 -19.53
N MET A 13 -1.30 -12.48 -18.69
CA MET A 13 -1.97 -11.96 -17.49
C MET A 13 -1.21 -12.21 -16.18
N ALA A 14 0.06 -12.67 -16.25
CA ALA A 14 0.94 -12.78 -15.08
C ALA A 14 1.86 -11.54 -14.89
N GLY A 15 1.86 -10.59 -15.83
CA GLY A 15 2.85 -9.51 -15.88
C GLY A 15 2.50 -8.25 -15.08
N ALA A 16 1.23 -7.99 -14.76
CA ALA A 16 0.81 -6.72 -14.18
C ALA A 16 1.01 -6.63 -12.65
N THR A 17 0.97 -7.76 -11.93
CA THR A 17 1.27 -7.82 -10.49
C THR A 17 2.74 -8.02 -10.18
N ALA A 18 3.55 -8.42 -11.18
CA ALA A 18 4.98 -8.69 -11.03
C ALA A 18 5.85 -7.43 -10.90
N MET A 19 5.30 -6.22 -11.06
CA MET A 19 6.08 -4.97 -11.10
C MET A 19 5.98 -4.09 -9.84
N LEU A 20 5.25 -4.50 -8.80
CA LEU A 20 5.07 -3.68 -7.58
C LEU A 20 5.92 -4.16 -6.38
N THR A 21 6.56 -5.33 -6.45
CA THR A 21 7.43 -5.85 -5.39
C THR A 21 8.77 -6.32 -5.97
N ARG A 22 9.90 -5.97 -5.35
CA ARG A 22 11.17 -6.67 -5.58
C ARG A 22 11.04 -8.06 -4.95
N GLN A 23 10.58 -9.04 -5.72
CA GLN A 23 10.35 -10.40 -5.22
C GLN A 23 11.66 -11.02 -4.71
N ASP A 24 11.57 -11.67 -3.55
CA ASP A 24 12.67 -12.36 -2.88
C ASP A 24 12.25 -13.75 -2.38
N ALA A 25 13.23 -14.49 -1.86
CA ALA A 25 12.95 -15.69 -1.07
C ALA A 25 12.13 -15.31 0.17
N GLY A 26 10.89 -15.80 0.23
CA GLY A 26 9.92 -15.51 1.30
C GLY A 26 8.70 -14.72 0.83
N SER A 27 8.76 -14.04 -0.31
CA SER A 27 7.63 -13.24 -0.82
C SER A 27 6.34 -14.06 -1.01
N SER A 28 6.43 -15.32 -1.43
CA SER A 28 5.25 -16.20 -1.55
C SER A 28 4.64 -16.59 -0.20
N ALA A 29 5.47 -16.85 0.80
CA ALA A 29 5.01 -17.16 2.16
C ALA A 29 4.31 -15.95 2.79
N ASP A 30 4.85 -14.74 2.58
CA ASP A 30 4.22 -13.51 3.05
C ASP A 30 2.89 -13.23 2.36
N MET A 31 2.80 -13.47 1.05
CA MET A 31 1.53 -13.37 0.32
C MET A 31 0.49 -14.34 0.85
N ASN A 32 0.88 -15.57 1.22
CA ASN A 32 -0.03 -16.54 1.82
C ASN A 32 -0.57 -16.05 3.17
N LEU A 33 0.30 -15.51 4.04
CA LEU A 33 -0.10 -14.92 5.32
C LEU A 33 -1.04 -13.72 5.14
N VAL A 34 -0.72 -12.83 4.20
CA VAL A 34 -1.59 -11.70 3.86
C VAL A 34 -2.95 -12.21 3.39
N HIS A 35 -2.98 -13.17 2.47
CA HIS A 35 -4.24 -13.72 1.98
C HIS A 35 -5.07 -14.35 3.10
N GLU A 36 -4.45 -15.15 3.98
CA GLU A 36 -5.11 -15.76 5.15
C GLU A 36 -5.73 -14.71 6.09
N LEU A 37 -5.01 -13.62 6.35
CA LEU A 37 -5.52 -12.52 7.18
C LEU A 37 -6.65 -11.75 6.50
N LEU A 38 -6.57 -11.54 5.18
CA LEU A 38 -7.60 -10.81 4.44
C LEU A 38 -8.91 -11.59 4.30
N VAL A 39 -8.85 -12.92 4.20
CA VAL A 39 -10.08 -13.75 4.15
C VAL A 39 -10.73 -13.92 5.52
N ASN A 40 -9.97 -13.77 6.62
CA ASN A 40 -10.46 -13.83 8.00
C ASN A 40 -10.53 -12.45 8.66
N HIS A 41 -10.60 -11.37 7.87
CA HIS A 41 -10.50 -10.00 8.38
C HIS A 41 -11.61 -9.68 9.40
N ASP A 42 -12.79 -10.30 9.25
CA ASP A 42 -13.94 -10.18 10.14
C ASP A 42 -13.67 -10.67 11.57
N LYS A 43 -12.64 -11.50 11.75
CA LYS A 43 -12.16 -12.00 13.05
C LYS A 43 -11.05 -11.15 13.66
N ILE A 44 -10.55 -10.15 12.94
CA ILE A 44 -9.43 -9.32 13.37
C ILE A 44 -9.94 -8.05 14.04
N ARG A 45 -9.48 -7.79 15.25
CA ARG A 45 -9.63 -6.51 15.93
C ARG A 45 -8.31 -5.76 15.87
N ARG A 46 -8.36 -4.53 15.37
CA ARG A 46 -7.19 -3.66 15.27
C ARG A 46 -7.49 -2.29 15.86
N THR A 47 -6.58 -1.82 16.71
CA THR A 47 -6.61 -0.47 17.29
C THR A 47 -5.30 0.24 16.97
N VAL A 48 -5.41 1.49 16.52
CA VAL A 48 -4.26 2.36 16.23
C VAL A 48 -4.29 3.56 17.18
N THR A 49 -3.17 3.81 17.85
CA THR A 49 -2.91 5.02 18.62
C THR A 49 -1.81 5.80 17.92
N ASN A 50 -2.16 6.98 17.39
CA ASN A 50 -1.18 7.90 16.83
C ASN A 50 -0.39 8.55 17.97
N LEU A 51 0.93 8.48 17.89
CA LEU A 51 1.85 9.13 18.81
C LEU A 51 2.44 10.37 18.13
N PRO A 52 2.89 11.40 18.89
CA PRO A 52 3.57 12.56 18.30
C PRO A 52 4.80 12.19 17.46
N ASN A 53 5.45 11.08 17.79
CA ASN A 53 6.65 10.58 17.14
C ASN A 53 6.45 9.22 16.43
N GLY A 54 5.22 8.81 16.15
CA GLY A 54 4.97 7.54 15.46
C GLY A 54 3.59 6.94 15.71
N ILE A 55 3.56 5.62 15.93
CA ILE A 55 2.35 4.82 16.12
C ILE A 55 2.54 3.73 17.19
N ARG A 56 1.45 3.39 17.87
CA ARG A 56 1.28 2.12 18.57
C ARG A 56 0.04 1.43 18.02
N THR A 57 0.19 0.17 17.64
CA THR A 57 -0.91 -0.64 17.08
C THR A 57 -1.08 -1.91 17.88
N VAL A 58 -2.34 -2.31 18.08
CA VAL A 58 -2.74 -3.58 18.68
C VAL A 58 -3.56 -4.31 17.64
N THR A 59 -3.18 -5.55 17.30
CA THR A 59 -3.92 -6.39 16.34
C THR A 59 -4.11 -7.76 16.95
N GLU A 60 -5.36 -8.18 17.13
CA GLU A 60 -5.75 -9.34 17.91
C GLU A 60 -6.92 -10.10 17.27
N SER A 61 -7.05 -11.37 17.62
CA SER A 61 -8.18 -12.23 17.27
C SER A 61 -8.46 -13.19 18.44
N ASP A 62 -9.73 -13.58 18.63
CA ASP A 62 -10.09 -14.68 19.55
C ASP A 62 -10.00 -16.05 18.87
N ASP A 63 -9.94 -16.09 17.53
CA ASP A 63 -9.65 -17.31 16.78
C ASP A 63 -8.13 -17.58 16.86
N PRO A 64 -7.70 -18.73 17.44
CA PRO A 64 -6.30 -19.02 17.68
C PRO A 64 -5.50 -19.20 16.38
N GLN A 65 -6.13 -19.63 15.29
CA GLN A 65 -5.43 -19.75 13.99
C GLN A 65 -5.15 -18.36 13.42
N VAL A 66 -6.13 -17.46 13.46
CA VAL A 66 -5.96 -16.07 13.03
C VAL A 66 -4.96 -15.33 13.92
N ALA A 67 -5.00 -15.54 15.24
CA ALA A 67 -4.02 -14.99 16.17
C ALA A 67 -2.59 -15.43 15.81
N GLN A 68 -2.40 -16.70 15.43
CA GLN A 68 -1.11 -17.22 14.98
C GLN A 68 -0.68 -16.62 13.65
N ALA A 69 -1.61 -16.45 12.69
CA ALA A 69 -1.33 -15.79 11.41
C ALA A 69 -0.90 -14.32 11.61
N ILE A 70 -1.54 -13.59 12.54
CA ILE A 70 -1.17 -12.21 12.91
C ILE A 70 0.28 -12.19 13.40
N LYS A 71 0.65 -13.07 14.35
CA LYS A 71 1.99 -13.14 14.92
C LYS A 71 3.04 -13.45 13.85
N ALA A 72 2.77 -14.44 13.00
CA ALA A 72 3.68 -14.84 11.92
C ALA A 72 3.89 -13.70 10.91
N HIS A 73 2.81 -13.03 10.51
CA HIS A 73 2.88 -11.89 9.60
C HIS A 73 3.67 -10.73 10.20
N VAL A 74 3.39 -10.36 11.45
CA VAL A 74 4.10 -9.25 12.12
C VAL A 74 5.58 -9.56 12.33
N ALA A 75 5.93 -10.79 12.70
CA ALA A 75 7.33 -11.23 12.80
C ALA A 75 8.05 -11.07 11.45
N SER A 76 7.47 -11.59 10.37
CA SER A 76 8.04 -11.50 9.03
C SER A 76 8.19 -10.05 8.56
N MET A 77 7.15 -9.22 8.70
CA MET A 77 7.18 -7.82 8.29
C MET A 77 8.15 -6.97 9.12
N SER A 78 8.31 -7.28 10.41
CA SER A 78 9.32 -6.62 11.24
C SER A 78 10.73 -6.97 10.80
N GLN A 79 10.98 -8.25 10.49
CA GLN A 79 12.28 -8.70 9.99
C GLN A 79 12.60 -8.08 8.62
N ARG A 80 11.63 -8.07 7.70
CA ARG A 80 11.77 -7.39 6.41
C ARG A 80 12.17 -5.93 6.53
N LEU A 81 11.51 -5.19 7.43
CA LEU A 81 11.84 -3.79 7.67
C LEU A 81 13.28 -3.64 8.20
N SER A 82 13.70 -4.51 9.13
CA SER A 82 15.08 -4.54 9.63
C SER A 82 16.09 -4.81 8.50
N ASP A 83 15.80 -5.80 7.66
CA ASP A 83 16.67 -6.24 6.57
C ASP A 83 16.65 -5.27 5.37
N GLY A 84 15.64 -4.39 5.27
CA GLY A 84 15.41 -3.56 4.08
C GLY A 84 14.84 -4.34 2.89
N ARG A 85 14.16 -5.45 3.13
CA ARG A 85 13.55 -6.31 2.10
C ARG A 85 12.09 -5.93 1.87
N GLU A 86 11.89 -4.90 1.04
CA GLU A 86 10.57 -4.34 0.75
C GLU A 86 9.57 -5.38 0.27
N PHE A 87 8.40 -5.39 0.90
CA PHE A 87 7.24 -6.18 0.51
C PHE A 87 6.04 -5.25 0.35
N ASN A 88 5.85 -4.78 -0.88
CA ASN A 88 4.85 -3.78 -1.21
C ASN A 88 3.93 -4.29 -2.34
N ILE A 89 2.63 -4.34 -2.06
CA ILE A 89 1.63 -4.79 -3.01
C ILE A 89 0.94 -3.58 -3.68
N PHE A 90 0.68 -2.53 -2.91
CA PHE A 90 -0.02 -1.32 -3.38
C PHE A 90 0.23 -0.08 -2.51
N SER A 91 0.96 -0.19 -1.39
CA SER A 91 1.10 0.90 -0.43
C SER A 91 1.93 2.05 -0.99
N THR A 92 1.44 3.27 -0.76
CA THR A 92 2.19 4.49 -1.10
C THR A 92 3.16 4.91 0.01
N THR A 93 2.99 4.34 1.21
CA THR A 93 3.76 4.68 2.41
C THR A 93 4.97 3.77 2.61
N LEU A 94 4.87 2.49 2.21
CA LEU A 94 5.95 1.53 2.35
C LEU A 94 7.27 1.95 1.68
N PRO A 95 7.32 2.53 0.46
CA PRO A 95 8.59 2.95 -0.14
C PRO A 95 9.33 3.96 0.74
N VAL A 96 8.62 4.94 1.29
CA VAL A 96 9.19 5.93 2.22
C VAL A 96 9.72 5.28 3.49
N LEU A 97 8.98 4.32 4.05
CA LEU A 97 9.38 3.61 5.27
C LEU A 97 10.62 2.76 5.05
N PHE A 98 10.71 2.04 3.92
CA PHE A 98 11.85 1.19 3.60
C PHE A 98 13.10 2.01 3.24
N GLU A 99 12.94 3.12 2.51
CA GLU A 99 14.03 4.09 2.25
C GLU A 99 14.60 4.71 3.54
N ASN A 100 13.80 4.78 4.60
CA ASN A 100 14.16 5.40 5.88
C ASN A 100 14.18 4.42 7.05
N LYS A 101 14.37 3.11 6.78
CA LYS A 101 14.28 2.04 7.79
C LYS A 101 15.20 2.30 9.00
N ASP A 102 16.39 2.85 8.78
CA ASP A 102 17.39 3.11 9.83
C ASP A 102 16.96 4.24 10.79
N LYS A 103 15.94 5.02 10.42
CA LYS A 103 15.33 6.06 11.25
C LYS A 103 14.11 5.56 12.04
N ILE A 104 13.72 4.29 11.88
CA ILE A 104 12.55 3.71 12.53
C ILE A 104 13.00 2.83 13.70
N LYS A 105 12.58 3.19 14.91
CA LYS A 105 12.69 2.33 16.08
C LYS A 105 11.44 1.47 16.18
N SER A 106 11.60 0.15 16.16
CA SER A 106 10.51 -0.82 16.27
C SER A 106 10.59 -1.58 17.59
N ALA A 107 9.46 -1.69 18.27
CA ALA A 107 9.25 -2.61 19.38
C ALA A 107 8.03 -3.48 19.05
N VAL A 108 8.22 -4.79 19.11
CA VAL A 108 7.18 -5.77 18.81
C VAL A 108 7.00 -6.67 20.02
N GLU A 109 5.77 -6.79 20.49
CA GLU A 109 5.36 -7.67 21.57
C GLU A 109 4.31 -8.64 21.02
N MET A 110 4.57 -9.94 21.15
CA MET A 110 3.59 -10.96 20.79
C MET A 110 2.71 -11.24 22.00
N THR A 111 1.40 -11.17 21.81
CA THR A 111 0.42 -11.48 22.86
C THR A 111 -0.17 -12.88 22.63
N GLU A 112 -1.00 -13.36 23.56
CA GLU A 112 -1.76 -14.58 23.34
C GLU A 112 -2.67 -14.48 22.10
N LYS A 113 -3.30 -13.32 21.92
CA LYS A 113 -4.32 -13.08 20.89
C LYS A 113 -3.79 -12.45 19.60
N GLY A 114 -2.52 -12.05 19.54
CA GLY A 114 -1.95 -11.40 18.37
C GLY A 114 -0.66 -10.66 18.70
N SER A 115 -0.63 -9.34 18.47
CA SER A 115 0.57 -8.54 18.70
C SER A 115 0.30 -7.07 19.02
N VAL A 116 1.27 -6.46 19.68
CA VAL A 116 1.41 -5.02 19.84
C VAL A 116 2.68 -4.56 19.13
N VAL A 117 2.54 -3.58 18.22
CA VAL A 117 3.68 -3.01 17.48
C VAL A 117 3.75 -1.53 17.74
N THR A 118 4.88 -1.07 18.26
CA THR A 118 5.21 0.35 18.42
C THR A 118 6.33 0.70 17.45
N ARG A 119 6.09 1.71 16.60
CA ARG A 119 7.10 2.23 15.66
C ARG A 119 7.21 3.74 15.84
N THR A 120 8.43 4.22 16.04
CA THR A 120 8.71 5.65 16.26
C THR A 120 9.87 6.16 15.43
N SER A 121 9.88 7.46 15.15
CA SER A 121 10.97 8.15 14.46
C SER A 121 11.11 9.59 14.95
N THR A 122 12.30 10.16 14.77
CA THR A 122 12.55 11.61 14.96
C THR A 122 12.35 12.41 13.67
N ASP A 123 12.15 11.73 12.54
CA ASP A 123 11.91 12.35 11.24
C ASP A 123 10.40 12.49 10.99
N ALA A 124 9.90 13.72 10.87
CA ALA A 124 8.48 14.01 10.71
C ALA A 124 7.88 13.38 9.43
N LYS A 125 8.68 13.22 8.36
CA LYS A 125 8.24 12.53 7.14
C LYS A 125 8.00 11.06 7.42
N VAL A 126 8.88 10.42 8.20
CA VAL A 126 8.76 9.01 8.58
C VAL A 126 7.57 8.81 9.53
N VAL A 127 7.35 9.72 10.49
CA VAL A 127 6.16 9.69 11.37
C VAL A 127 4.87 9.73 10.55
N THR A 128 4.79 10.64 9.58
CA THR A 128 3.63 10.76 8.67
C THR A 128 3.42 9.47 7.88
N ALA A 129 4.49 8.89 7.33
CA ALA A 129 4.42 7.62 6.59
C ALA A 129 3.99 6.45 7.50
N LEU A 130 4.44 6.40 8.76
CA LEU A 130 4.02 5.37 9.72
C LEU A 130 2.52 5.46 10.00
N GLN A 131 2.00 6.67 10.22
CA GLN A 131 0.57 6.90 10.48
C GLN A 131 -0.28 6.57 9.24
N GLY A 132 0.16 6.99 8.05
CA GLY A 132 -0.49 6.63 6.79
C GLY A 132 -0.52 5.12 6.56
N HIS A 133 0.60 4.42 6.80
CA HIS A 133 0.66 2.97 6.70
C HIS A 133 -0.27 2.28 7.70
N ALA A 134 -0.35 2.79 8.93
CA ALA A 134 -1.25 2.25 9.92
C ALA A 134 -2.73 2.36 9.50
N ALA A 135 -3.10 3.42 8.77
CA ALA A 135 -4.42 3.59 8.19
C ALA A 135 -4.67 2.58 7.04
N GLU A 136 -3.73 2.44 6.10
CA GLU A 136 -3.84 1.44 5.01
C GLU A 136 -4.06 0.02 5.55
N VAL A 137 -3.32 -0.38 6.60
CA VAL A 137 -3.49 -1.70 7.24
C VAL A 137 -4.80 -1.79 8.04
N THR A 138 -5.30 -0.68 8.57
CA THR A 138 -6.62 -0.65 9.24
C THR A 138 -7.74 -0.96 8.25
N GLU A 139 -7.70 -0.39 7.04
CA GLU A 139 -8.68 -0.70 6.00
C GLU A 139 -8.63 -2.18 5.59
N LEU A 140 -7.42 -2.76 5.47
CA LEU A 140 -7.27 -4.20 5.20
C LEU A 140 -7.84 -5.07 6.31
N ALA A 141 -7.64 -4.70 7.57
CA ALA A 141 -8.22 -5.44 8.69
C ALA A 141 -9.75 -5.31 8.75
N GLN A 142 -10.30 -4.18 8.29
CA GLN A 142 -11.75 -3.94 8.32
C GLN A 142 -12.49 -4.55 7.14
N GLU A 143 -11.89 -4.59 5.95
CA GLU A 143 -12.58 -4.93 4.70
C GLU A 143 -11.89 -6.00 3.86
N GLY A 144 -10.75 -6.52 4.32
CA GLY A 144 -10.04 -7.63 3.72
C GLY A 144 -9.75 -7.43 2.24
N MET A 145 -10.20 -8.39 1.42
CA MET A 145 -9.95 -8.41 -0.02
C MET A 145 -10.54 -7.21 -0.76
N ALA A 146 -11.60 -6.57 -0.25
CA ALA A 146 -12.18 -5.39 -0.88
C ALA A 146 -11.23 -4.18 -0.80
N ALA A 147 -10.66 -3.92 0.38
CA ALA A 147 -9.65 -2.88 0.57
C ALA A 147 -8.40 -3.15 -0.27
N MET A 148 -7.92 -4.39 -0.33
CA MET A 148 -6.77 -4.77 -1.16
C MET A 148 -7.00 -4.44 -2.64
N ARG A 149 -8.17 -4.79 -3.20
CA ARG A 149 -8.50 -4.49 -4.60
C ARG A 149 -8.55 -2.99 -4.86
N ARG A 150 -9.13 -2.20 -3.94
CA ARG A 150 -9.14 -0.74 -4.06
C ARG A 150 -7.74 -0.15 -4.04
N GLY A 151 -6.89 -0.60 -3.11
CA GLY A 151 -5.49 -0.19 -3.04
C GLY A 151 -4.75 -0.49 -4.34
N MET A 152 -4.85 -1.72 -4.86
CA MET A 152 -4.25 -2.09 -6.14
C MET A 152 -4.75 -1.22 -7.31
N MET A 153 -6.06 -0.97 -7.39
CA MET A 153 -6.64 -0.11 -8.43
C MET A 153 -6.12 1.33 -8.34
N ALA A 154 -6.05 1.90 -7.12
CA ALA A 154 -5.52 3.23 -6.90
C ALA A 154 -4.04 3.33 -7.29
N SER A 155 -3.23 2.34 -6.94
CA SER A 155 -1.80 2.33 -7.25
C SER A 155 -1.52 2.12 -8.73
N ASN A 156 -2.34 1.32 -9.43
CA ASN A 156 -2.26 1.20 -10.89
C ASN A 156 -2.73 2.47 -11.62
N ALA A 157 -3.75 3.16 -11.10
CA ALA A 157 -4.22 4.44 -11.64
C ALA A 157 -3.15 5.55 -11.48
N MET A 158 -2.27 5.42 -10.48
CA MET A 158 -1.17 6.32 -10.17
C MET A 158 0.18 5.88 -10.79
N GLY A 159 0.16 5.11 -11.89
CA GLY A 159 1.33 4.43 -12.51
C GLY A 159 2.61 5.27 -12.74
N PRO A 160 3.73 4.67 -13.23
CA PRO A 160 5.06 5.27 -13.25
C PRO A 160 5.21 6.35 -14.33
N ARG A 161 4.52 7.47 -14.11
CA ARG A 161 4.67 8.81 -14.65
C ARG A 161 3.40 9.56 -14.24
N GLY A 162 3.57 10.55 -13.36
CA GLY A 162 2.55 11.57 -13.12
C GLY A 162 2.04 12.19 -14.42
N PRO A 163 0.93 12.94 -14.38
CA PRO A 163 0.27 13.43 -15.57
C PRO A 163 1.27 14.22 -16.42
N ARG A 164 1.59 13.73 -17.62
CA ARG A 164 2.19 14.58 -18.65
C ARG A 164 1.15 15.65 -18.94
N ALA A 165 1.41 16.85 -18.43
CA ALA A 165 0.88 18.08 -18.98
C ALA A 165 1.23 18.09 -20.47
N GLY A 166 0.30 17.62 -21.29
CA GLY A 166 0.32 17.77 -22.73
C GLY A 166 0.02 19.22 -23.04
N MET A 167 1.07 19.97 -23.36
CA MET A 167 0.99 21.23 -24.10
C MET A 167 0.12 21.00 -25.35
N GLY A 168 -1.12 21.49 -25.31
CA GLY A 168 -1.94 21.75 -26.49
C GLY A 168 -1.84 23.23 -26.86
N PRO A 169 -1.81 23.60 -28.15
CA PRO A 169 -1.38 24.91 -28.59
C PRO A 169 -2.42 26.00 -28.31
N LYS A 170 -1.89 27.21 -28.19
CA LYS A 170 -2.59 28.47 -27.96
C LYS A 170 -3.75 28.66 -28.93
N THR A 171 -4.92 28.98 -28.42
CA THR A 171 -5.82 29.96 -29.05
C THR A 171 -6.48 30.79 -27.94
N SER A 172 -6.01 32.03 -27.80
CA SER A 172 -6.76 33.06 -27.10
C SER A 172 -7.89 33.52 -28.03
N PRO A 173 -9.15 33.61 -27.57
CA PRO A 173 -10.07 34.58 -28.14
C PRO A 173 -9.81 35.95 -27.53
N ALA A 174 -9.74 36.96 -28.39
CA ALA A 174 -9.49 38.36 -28.07
C ALA A 174 -10.56 38.95 -27.13
N PRO A 175 -10.20 39.94 -26.29
CA PRO A 175 -11.19 40.73 -25.56
C PRO A 175 -11.85 41.72 -26.52
N GLN A 176 -13.17 41.65 -26.68
CA GLN A 176 -13.94 42.76 -27.26
C GLN A 176 -14.10 43.85 -26.20
N ALA A 177 -13.48 45.00 -26.46
CA ALA A 177 -13.71 46.25 -25.75
C ALA A 177 -14.87 47.03 -26.40
N PRO A 178 -15.47 48.00 -25.69
CA PRO A 178 -16.86 48.43 -25.90
C PRO A 178 -16.99 49.50 -26.99
N ALA A 179 -18.10 49.47 -27.74
CA ALA A 179 -18.50 50.58 -28.60
C ALA A 179 -19.29 51.60 -27.77
N ALA A 180 -18.64 52.71 -27.43
CA ALA A 180 -19.32 53.96 -27.16
C ALA A 180 -19.46 54.72 -28.49
N THR A 181 -20.69 55.03 -28.88
CA THR A 181 -20.96 56.14 -29.80
C THR A 181 -22.11 56.94 -29.21
N GLU A 182 -21.77 58.16 -28.80
CA GLU A 182 -22.69 59.24 -28.46
C GLU A 182 -23.13 59.97 -29.75
N HIS A 183 -24.26 60.68 -29.65
CA HIS A 183 -24.72 61.84 -30.42
C HIS A 183 -25.74 61.73 -31.59
N VAL A 184 -26.96 62.19 -31.27
CA VAL A 184 -27.72 63.32 -31.86
C VAL A 184 -28.26 63.20 -33.29
N HIS A 185 -29.60 63.10 -33.41
CA HIS A 185 -30.48 64.16 -33.95
C HIS A 185 -31.96 63.85 -33.60
#